data_AF-A0A843HQJ6-F1
#
_entry.id   AF-A0A843HQJ6-F1
#
_cell.length_a   1.000
_cell.length_b   1.000
_cell.length_c   1.000
_cell.angle_alpha   90.00
_cell.angle_beta   90.00
_cell.angle_gamma   90.00
#
_symmetry.space_group_name_H-M   'P 1'
#
loop_
_entity.id
_entity.type
_entity.pdbx_description
1 polymer ?
#
loop_
_entity_poly.entity_id
_entity_poly.type
_entity_poly.pdbx_seq_one_letter_code
_entity_poly.pdbx_strand_id
1 'polypeptide(L)'
;MAERKNIPKKIRFEVLKRDKFTCQYCGKSAPDVVLEIDHIKPISKDGNNDIMNLITSCKDCNRGKSNIELSDDSVVKKQQAQLQEIAERKEQLEMMLEWRESLNSLEDDYIDAVASIFEENTEWGVSEHGRKKIKKWIKEFSLSEVMDATETAIETYYDGSEESWIEAFNKISGICYVRRNQRDNPQMYYVNYTYKSLANKGFYVDKVKIKIYIQENVLNSEDFETLKEIIKCSRNWTDFKEKCEEHIGGKFIARW
;
A
#
# COMPACT_ATOMS: atom_id res chain seq x y z
N MET A 1 -62.97 10.73 11.77
CA MET A 1 -61.89 10.90 10.78
C MET A 1 -60.58 10.83 11.55
N ALA A 2 -59.63 9.97 11.15
CA ALA A 2 -58.34 9.90 11.81
C ALA A 2 -57.60 11.25 11.65
N GLU A 3 -57.05 11.77 12.76
CA GLU A 3 -56.36 13.07 12.79
C GLU A 3 -55.04 13.00 11.99
N ARG A 4 -54.85 13.93 11.05
CA ARG A 4 -53.67 13.92 10.16
C ARG A 4 -52.43 14.39 10.92
N LYS A 5 -51.63 13.43 11.40
CA LYS A 5 -50.34 13.72 12.03
C LYS A 5 -49.34 14.25 10.99
N ASN A 6 -48.61 15.30 11.36
CA ASN A 6 -47.58 15.91 10.51
C ASN A 6 -46.42 14.93 10.28
N ILE A 7 -45.88 14.87 9.05
CA ILE A 7 -44.70 14.06 8.73
C ILE A 7 -43.45 14.91 9.03
N PRO A 8 -42.57 14.48 9.95
CA PRO A 8 -41.34 15.20 10.28
C PRO A 8 -40.50 15.53 9.05
N LYS A 9 -39.90 16.73 9.01
CA LYS A 9 -39.04 17.17 7.89
C LYS A 9 -37.92 16.17 7.55
N LYS A 10 -37.33 15.54 8.57
CA LYS A 10 -36.30 14.51 8.41
C LYS A 10 -36.82 13.31 7.59
N ILE A 11 -37.97 12.76 7.97
CA ILE A 11 -38.60 11.63 7.27
C ILE A 11 -38.96 12.02 5.84
N ARG A 12 -39.49 13.23 5.62
CA ARG A 12 -39.78 13.73 4.26
C ARG A 12 -38.52 13.74 3.39
N PHE A 13 -37.40 14.21 3.94
CA PHE A 13 -36.13 14.23 3.22
C PHE A 13 -35.58 12.83 2.94
N GLU A 14 -35.68 11.91 3.91
CA GLU A 14 -35.27 10.51 3.73
C GLU A 14 -36.07 9.80 2.62
N VAL A 15 -37.38 10.02 2.56
CA VAL A 15 -38.25 9.49 1.49
C VAL A 15 -37.84 10.05 0.12
N LEU A 16 -37.63 11.38 0.01
CA LEU A 16 -37.15 12.00 -1.24
C LEU A 16 -35.78 11.46 -1.66
N LYS A 17 -34.85 11.32 -0.72
CA LYS A 17 -33.50 10.80 -0.97
C LYS A 17 -33.54 9.33 -1.43
N ARG A 18 -34.33 8.49 -0.76
CA ARG A 18 -34.56 7.08 -1.13
C ARG A 18 -35.06 6.98 -2.58
N ASP A 19 -36.05 7.80 -2.91
CA ASP A 19 -36.70 7.80 -4.21
C ASP A 19 -35.94 8.61 -5.28
N LYS A 20 -34.69 9.03 -4.97
CA LYS A 20 -33.80 9.80 -5.85
C LYS A 20 -34.42 11.09 -6.38
N PHE A 21 -35.28 11.73 -5.60
CA PHE A 21 -36.03 12.94 -6.00
C PHE A 21 -36.82 12.73 -7.30
N THR A 22 -37.43 11.55 -7.44
CA THR A 22 -38.22 11.15 -8.60
C THR A 22 -39.58 10.64 -8.17
N CYS A 23 -40.63 11.11 -8.85
CA CYS A 23 -41.99 10.60 -8.67
C CYS A 23 -42.02 9.10 -8.98
N GLN A 24 -42.41 8.29 -8.01
CA GLN A 24 -42.43 6.83 -8.18
C GLN A 24 -43.62 6.32 -9.01
N TYR A 25 -44.57 7.20 -9.35
CA TYR A 25 -45.70 6.87 -10.22
C TYR A 25 -45.41 7.11 -11.70
N CYS A 26 -44.87 8.29 -12.04
CA CYS A 26 -44.67 8.70 -13.43
C CYS A 26 -43.21 8.88 -13.86
N GLY A 27 -42.26 8.72 -12.93
CA GLY A 27 -40.82 8.84 -13.23
C GLY A 27 -40.30 10.26 -13.43
N LYS A 28 -41.15 11.30 -13.34
CA LYS A 28 -40.71 12.70 -13.43
C LYS A 28 -39.94 13.12 -12.17
N SER A 29 -38.85 13.86 -12.33
CA SER A 29 -37.98 14.34 -11.25
C SER A 29 -38.02 15.86 -11.09
N ALA A 30 -37.53 16.36 -9.95
CA ALA A 30 -37.29 17.79 -9.77
C ALA A 30 -36.13 18.26 -10.69
N PRO A 31 -36.14 19.52 -11.19
CA PRO A 31 -37.09 20.61 -10.90
C PRO A 31 -38.34 20.63 -11.80
N ASP A 32 -38.44 19.73 -12.78
CA ASP A 32 -39.51 19.74 -13.80
C ASP A 32 -40.92 19.56 -13.22
N VAL A 33 -41.02 18.94 -12.04
CA VAL A 33 -42.27 18.78 -11.29
C VAL A 33 -42.08 19.10 -9.81
N VAL A 34 -43.16 19.60 -9.20
CA VAL A 34 -43.23 19.75 -7.74
C VAL A 34 -43.48 18.37 -7.12
N LEU A 35 -42.54 17.93 -6.30
CA LEU A 35 -42.60 16.66 -5.58
C LEU A 35 -43.19 16.83 -4.18
N GLU A 36 -44.03 15.88 -3.80
CA GLU A 36 -44.72 15.80 -2.52
C GLU A 36 -44.51 14.38 -1.93
N ILE A 37 -44.82 14.25 -0.64
CA ILE A 37 -44.84 12.95 0.02
C ILE A 37 -46.29 12.47 0.04
N ASP A 38 -46.51 11.28 -0.49
CA ASP A 38 -47.80 10.61 -0.55
C ASP A 38 -47.79 9.32 0.26
N HIS A 39 -48.97 8.92 0.74
CA HIS A 39 -49.19 7.70 1.49
C HIS A 39 -49.66 6.60 0.55
N ILE A 40 -48.96 5.47 0.49
CA ILE A 40 -49.37 4.30 -0.30
C ILE A 40 -50.76 3.86 0.15
N LYS A 41 -50.92 3.60 1.45
CA LYS A 41 -52.19 3.43 2.15
C LYS A 41 -52.66 4.78 2.71
N PRO A 42 -53.76 5.36 2.21
CA PRO A 42 -54.26 6.66 2.66
C PRO A 42 -54.61 6.67 4.15
N ILE A 43 -54.46 7.83 4.81
CA ILE A 43 -54.83 8.01 6.24
C ILE A 43 -56.32 7.69 6.48
N SER A 44 -57.19 7.96 5.50
CA SER A 44 -58.63 7.63 5.59
C SER A 44 -58.90 6.13 5.70
N LYS A 45 -57.92 5.29 5.33
CA LYS A 45 -57.96 3.83 5.43
C LYS A 45 -56.98 3.29 6.48
N ASP A 46 -56.66 4.08 7.49
CA ASP A 46 -55.74 3.66 8.56
C ASP A 46 -54.30 3.43 8.06
N GLY A 47 -53.80 4.34 7.22
CA GLY A 47 -52.40 4.45 6.85
C GLY A 47 -51.60 5.28 7.86
N ASN A 48 -50.35 4.88 8.13
CA ASN A 48 -49.46 5.55 9.07
C ASN A 48 -48.38 6.39 8.36
N ASN A 49 -47.56 7.11 9.14
CA ASN A 49 -46.42 7.89 8.62
C ASN A 49 -45.11 7.07 8.61
N ASP A 50 -45.20 5.73 8.58
CA ASP A 50 -44.02 4.88 8.44
C ASP A 50 -43.36 5.12 7.08
N ILE A 51 -42.03 5.12 7.03
CA ILE A 51 -41.27 5.34 5.79
C ILE A 51 -41.65 4.34 4.68
N MET A 52 -42.09 3.13 5.04
CA MET A 52 -42.56 2.11 4.11
C MET A 52 -43.95 2.40 3.54
N ASN A 53 -44.74 3.24 4.21
CA ASN A 53 -46.04 3.70 3.72
C ASN A 53 -45.93 5.06 2.98
N LEU A 54 -44.74 5.67 2.94
CA LEU A 54 -44.51 6.96 2.31
C LEU A 54 -43.76 6.82 0.99
N ILE A 55 -44.10 7.67 0.02
CA ILE A 55 -43.46 7.69 -1.29
C ILE A 55 -43.40 9.10 -1.87
N THR A 56 -42.43 9.32 -2.74
CA THR A 56 -42.30 10.55 -3.52
C THR A 56 -43.25 10.51 -4.71
N SER A 57 -44.14 11.49 -4.80
CA SER A 57 -45.08 11.65 -5.90
C SER A 57 -45.03 13.08 -6.44
N CYS A 58 -45.29 13.28 -7.74
CA CYS A 58 -45.51 14.64 -8.23
C CYS A 58 -46.92 15.09 -7.88
N LYS A 59 -47.12 16.41 -7.77
CA LYS A 59 -48.41 17.03 -7.45
C LYS A 59 -49.57 16.51 -8.31
N ASP A 60 -49.35 16.27 -9.59
CA ASP A 60 -50.38 15.77 -10.52
C ASP A 60 -50.79 14.33 -10.21
N CYS A 61 -49.80 13.44 -10.00
CA CYS A 61 -50.06 12.04 -9.64
C CYS A 61 -50.69 11.93 -8.25
N ASN A 62 -50.22 12.71 -7.27
CA ASN A 62 -50.76 12.73 -5.91
C ASN A 62 -52.25 13.12 -5.91
N ARG A 63 -52.61 14.17 -6.67
CA ARG A 63 -53.99 14.61 -6.84
C ARG A 63 -54.85 13.58 -7.56
N GLY A 64 -54.31 12.93 -8.59
CA GLY A 64 -54.98 11.86 -9.32
C GLY A 64 -55.30 10.64 -8.46
N LYS A 65 -54.43 10.28 -7.51
CA LYS A 65 -54.63 9.16 -6.59
C LYS A 65 -55.67 9.44 -5.50
N SER A 66 -55.70 10.65 -4.94
CA SER A 66 -56.66 11.05 -3.91
C SER A 66 -56.71 10.04 -2.73
N ASN A 67 -57.87 9.46 -2.43
CA ASN A 67 -58.07 8.46 -1.36
C ASN A 67 -58.05 7.00 -1.87
N ILE A 68 -57.61 6.78 -3.10
CA ILE A 68 -57.47 5.45 -3.68
C ILE A 68 -56.20 4.81 -3.12
N GLU A 69 -56.34 3.59 -2.64
CA GLU A 69 -55.24 2.77 -2.13
C GLU A 69 -54.61 2.04 -3.31
N LEU A 70 -53.29 2.02 -3.36
CA LEU A 70 -52.58 1.17 -4.31
C LEU A 70 -52.69 -0.27 -3.79
N SER A 71 -53.51 -1.08 -4.43
CA SER A 71 -53.62 -2.52 -4.13
C SER A 71 -52.44 -3.33 -4.67
N ASP A 72 -51.52 -2.67 -5.40
CA ASP A 72 -50.34 -3.30 -5.98
C ASP A 72 -49.15 -3.17 -5.04
N ASP A 73 -48.78 -4.29 -4.42
CA ASP A 73 -47.62 -4.40 -3.53
C ASP A 73 -46.27 -4.22 -4.25
N SER A 74 -46.26 -4.10 -5.59
CA SER A 74 -45.04 -3.88 -6.38
C SER A 74 -44.20 -2.71 -5.87
N VAL A 75 -44.85 -1.66 -5.41
CA VAL A 75 -44.22 -0.45 -4.87
C VAL A 75 -43.51 -0.73 -3.54
N VAL A 76 -44.18 -1.43 -2.61
CA VAL A 76 -43.62 -1.77 -1.29
C VAL A 76 -42.48 -2.77 -1.45
N LYS A 77 -42.62 -3.77 -2.32
CA LYS A 77 -41.56 -4.74 -2.63
C LYS A 77 -40.33 -4.07 -3.23
N LYS A 78 -40.53 -3.10 -4.14
CA LYS A 78 -39.42 -2.31 -4.71
C LYS A 78 -38.70 -1.50 -3.63
N GLN A 79 -39.43 -0.90 -2.69
CA GLN A 79 -38.84 -0.16 -1.57
C GLN A 79 -38.06 -1.09 -0.62
N GLN A 80 -38.59 -2.26 -0.31
CA GLN A 80 -37.90 -3.28 0.50
C GLN A 80 -36.60 -3.73 -0.15
N ALA A 81 -36.64 -4.06 -1.45
CA ALA A 81 -35.45 -4.45 -2.20
C ALA A 81 -34.39 -3.34 -2.23
N GLN A 82 -34.79 -2.08 -2.42
CA GLN A 82 -33.86 -0.94 -2.38
C GLN A 82 -33.24 -0.72 -1.01
N LEU A 83 -34.00 -0.88 0.08
CA LEU A 83 -33.47 -0.77 1.44
C LEU A 83 -32.52 -1.92 1.76
N GLN A 84 -32.83 -3.13 1.30
CA GLN A 84 -31.95 -4.28 1.42
C GLN A 84 -30.63 -4.06 0.68
N GLU A 85 -30.67 -3.59 -0.58
CA GLU A 85 -29.47 -3.25 -1.36
C GLU A 85 -28.62 -2.18 -0.66
N ILE A 86 -29.26 -1.16 -0.08
CA ILE A 86 -28.55 -0.12 0.69
C ILE A 86 -27.91 -0.71 1.95
N ALA A 87 -28.60 -1.62 2.65
CA ALA A 87 -28.09 -2.27 3.85
C ALA A 87 -26.89 -3.19 3.52
N GLU A 88 -27.01 -4.02 2.49
CA GLU A 88 -25.92 -4.90 2.01
C GLU A 88 -24.70 -4.07 1.59
N ARG A 89 -24.91 -2.95 0.89
CA ARG A 89 -23.82 -2.03 0.52
C ARG A 89 -23.19 -1.35 1.72
N LYS A 90 -23.97 -1.04 2.76
CA LYS A 90 -23.47 -0.46 4.01
C LYS A 90 -22.60 -1.46 4.75
N GLU A 91 -23.06 -2.70 4.88
CA GLU A 91 -22.31 -3.80 5.49
C GLU A 91 -20.99 -4.03 4.75
N GLN A 92 -21.02 -4.07 3.41
CA GLN A 92 -19.81 -4.19 2.59
C GLN A 92 -18.80 -3.06 2.86
N LEU A 93 -19.27 -1.81 3.00
CA LEU A 93 -18.40 -0.68 3.32
C LEU A 93 -17.84 -0.74 4.75
N GLU A 94 -18.64 -1.18 5.72
CA GLU A 94 -18.20 -1.38 7.10
C GLU A 94 -17.10 -2.44 7.17
N MET A 95 -17.28 -3.59 6.52
CA MET A 95 -16.24 -4.62 6.41
C MET A 95 -14.95 -4.11 5.77
N MET A 96 -15.04 -3.29 4.72
CA MET A 96 -13.86 -2.69 4.07
C MET A 96 -13.12 -1.71 5.00
N LEU A 97 -13.85 -0.96 5.82
CA LEU A 97 -13.25 -0.04 6.79
C LEU A 97 -12.55 -0.80 7.91
N GLU A 98 -13.17 -1.84 8.46
CA GLU A 98 -12.55 -2.72 9.47
C GLU A 98 -11.27 -3.37 8.93
N TRP A 99 -11.29 -3.85 7.68
CA TRP A 99 -10.10 -4.43 7.07
C TRP A 99 -8.97 -3.42 6.91
N ARG A 100 -9.30 -2.17 6.53
CA ARG A 100 -8.33 -1.08 6.44
C ARG A 100 -7.72 -0.73 7.80
N GLU A 101 -8.53 -0.69 8.86
CA GLU A 101 -8.04 -0.43 10.22
C GLU A 101 -7.11 -1.55 10.70
N SER A 102 -7.48 -2.81 10.44
CA SER A 102 -6.62 -3.97 10.74
C SER A 102 -5.27 -3.89 10.03
N LEU A 103 -5.23 -3.50 8.75
CA LEU A 103 -3.98 -3.32 8.02
C LEU A 103 -3.12 -2.18 8.58
N ASN A 104 -3.73 -1.07 8.97
CA ASN A 104 -2.99 0.03 9.61
C ASN A 104 -2.39 -0.40 10.94
N SER A 105 -3.15 -1.15 11.76
CA SER A 105 -2.65 -1.71 13.02
C SER A 105 -1.45 -2.62 12.77
N LEU A 106 -1.51 -3.49 11.76
CA LEU A 106 -0.38 -4.34 11.41
C LEU A 106 0.85 -3.55 10.95
N GLU A 107 0.67 -2.46 10.18
CA GLU A 107 1.79 -1.58 9.83
C GLU A 107 2.43 -0.96 11.07
N ASP A 108 1.63 -0.54 12.05
CA ASP A 108 2.13 0.03 13.29
C ASP A 108 2.84 -1.02 14.15
N ASP A 109 2.29 -2.24 14.25
CA ASP A 109 2.93 -3.39 14.92
C ASP A 109 4.30 -3.72 14.30
N TYR A 110 4.43 -3.61 12.98
CA TYR A 110 5.71 -3.84 12.29
C TYR A 110 6.73 -2.74 12.59
N ILE A 111 6.29 -1.49 12.69
CA ILE A 111 7.15 -0.37 13.07
C ILE A 111 7.60 -0.55 14.52
N ASP A 112 6.69 -0.95 15.41
CA ASP A 112 6.97 -1.21 16.82
C ASP A 112 7.97 -2.37 16.96
N ALA A 113 7.80 -3.46 16.22
CA ALA A 113 8.75 -4.58 16.24
C ALA A 113 10.19 -4.15 15.91
N VAL A 114 10.38 -3.29 14.90
CA VAL A 114 11.72 -2.76 14.57
C VAL A 114 12.21 -1.77 15.63
N ALA A 115 11.33 -0.94 16.18
CA ALA A 115 11.70 0.02 17.21
C ALA A 115 12.13 -0.67 18.52
N SER A 116 11.46 -1.77 18.89
CA SER A 116 11.81 -2.56 20.07
C SER A 116 13.22 -3.12 20.00
N ILE A 117 13.74 -3.46 18.81
CA ILE A 117 15.14 -3.91 18.66
C ILE A 117 16.11 -2.83 19.17
N PHE A 118 15.87 -1.56 18.89
CA PHE A 118 16.70 -0.47 19.41
C PHE A 118 16.53 -0.29 20.93
N GLU A 119 15.30 -0.36 21.43
CA GLU A 119 15.02 -0.19 22.86
C GLU A 119 15.60 -1.33 23.71
N GLU A 120 15.67 -2.54 23.17
CA GLU A 120 16.23 -3.71 23.85
C GLU A 120 17.77 -3.77 23.79
N ASN A 121 18.39 -3.24 22.74
CA ASN A 121 19.82 -3.38 22.49
C ASN A 121 20.64 -2.10 22.67
N THR A 122 19.98 -0.96 22.90
CA THR A 122 20.63 0.35 23.05
C THR A 122 20.02 1.15 24.19
N GLU A 123 20.69 2.23 24.61
CA GLU A 123 20.14 3.14 25.64
C GLU A 123 19.07 4.09 25.08
N TRP A 124 18.78 4.00 23.77
CA TRP A 124 18.01 4.99 23.02
C TRP A 124 16.88 4.35 22.23
N GLY A 125 15.67 4.90 22.40
CA GLY A 125 14.51 4.50 21.60
C GLY A 125 14.42 5.22 20.25
N VAL A 126 13.47 4.79 19.42
CA VAL A 126 13.24 5.41 18.10
C VAL A 126 12.22 6.56 18.20
N SER A 127 12.64 7.76 17.81
CA SER A 127 11.75 8.94 17.74
C SER A 127 10.62 8.79 16.71
N GLU A 128 9.60 9.64 16.78
CA GLU A 128 8.50 9.67 15.78
C GLU A 128 9.01 9.90 14.34
N HIS A 129 10.08 10.69 14.18
CA HIS A 129 10.74 10.86 12.89
C HIS A 129 11.42 9.58 12.41
N GLY A 130 12.08 8.85 13.32
CA GLY A 130 12.67 7.54 13.04
C GLY A 130 11.60 6.52 12.64
N ARG A 131 10.47 6.47 13.35
CA ARG A 131 9.32 5.61 13.02
C ARG A 131 8.78 5.87 11.61
N LYS A 132 8.73 7.14 11.17
CA LYS A 132 8.38 7.51 9.78
C LYS A 132 9.39 6.99 8.75
N LYS A 133 10.68 6.92 9.09
CA LYS A 133 11.70 6.29 8.22
C LYS A 133 11.54 4.77 8.18
N ILE A 134 11.33 4.11 9.32
CA ILE A 134 11.04 2.67 9.40
C ILE A 134 9.83 2.32 8.53
N LYS A 135 8.75 3.09 8.61
CA LYS A 135 7.57 2.93 7.76
C LYS A 135 7.88 2.99 6.27
N LYS A 136 8.82 3.86 5.85
CA LYS A 136 9.27 3.91 4.44
C LYS A 136 10.07 2.66 4.07
N TRP A 137 10.94 2.18 4.96
CA TRP A 137 11.72 0.98 4.71
C TRP A 137 10.84 -0.26 4.63
N ILE A 138 9.87 -0.45 5.51
CA ILE A 138 8.94 -1.60 5.45
C ILE A 138 8.07 -1.59 4.17
N LYS A 139 7.87 -0.43 3.55
CA LYS A 139 7.19 -0.35 2.23
C LYS A 139 8.09 -0.73 1.07
N GLU A 140 9.40 -0.58 1.23
CA GLU A 140 10.40 -0.87 0.20
C GLU A 140 11.07 -2.25 0.38
N PHE A 141 11.11 -2.73 1.62
CA PHE A 141 11.76 -3.94 2.12
C PHE A 141 10.80 -4.76 2.97
N SER A 142 10.98 -6.07 3.01
CA SER A 142 10.17 -6.91 3.92
C SER A 142 10.51 -6.59 5.38
N LEU A 143 9.59 -6.86 6.31
CA LEU A 143 9.83 -6.68 7.74
C LEU A 143 11.12 -7.39 8.18
N SER A 144 11.28 -8.66 7.78
CA SER A 144 12.49 -9.43 8.08
C SER A 144 13.76 -8.79 7.50
N GLU A 145 13.75 -8.27 6.27
CA GLU A 145 14.92 -7.58 5.70
C GLU A 145 15.32 -6.34 6.54
N VAL A 146 14.34 -5.62 7.11
CA VAL A 146 14.59 -4.45 7.95
C VAL A 146 15.06 -4.85 9.33
N MET A 147 14.45 -5.85 9.96
CA MET A 147 14.85 -6.36 11.28
C MET A 147 16.29 -6.88 11.25
N ASP A 148 16.62 -7.77 10.31
CA ASP A 148 17.98 -8.32 10.17
C ASP A 148 19.01 -7.21 9.91
N ALA A 149 18.64 -6.18 9.16
CA ALA A 149 19.51 -5.05 8.89
C ALA A 149 19.70 -4.15 10.11
N THR A 150 18.67 -4.06 10.96
CA THR A 150 18.68 -3.30 12.20
C THR A 150 19.63 -3.95 13.21
N GLU A 151 19.49 -5.25 13.46
CA GLU A 151 20.40 -6.02 14.33
C GLU A 151 21.85 -5.86 13.88
N THR A 152 22.12 -6.09 12.59
CA THR A 152 23.47 -5.92 12.04
C THR A 152 23.99 -4.50 12.16
N ALA A 153 23.13 -3.49 11.98
CA ALA A 153 23.55 -2.10 12.12
C ALA A 153 23.95 -1.79 13.56
N ILE A 154 23.18 -2.24 14.54
CA ILE A 154 23.49 -2.06 15.96
C ILE A 154 24.79 -2.79 16.29
N GLU A 155 24.90 -4.08 15.96
CA GLU A 155 26.12 -4.88 16.24
C GLU A 155 27.39 -4.29 15.63
N THR A 156 27.28 -3.69 14.44
CA THR A 156 28.45 -3.20 13.68
C THR A 156 28.85 -1.77 14.06
N TYR A 157 27.87 -0.90 14.34
CA TYR A 157 28.10 0.54 14.41
C TYR A 157 27.81 1.17 15.77
N TYR A 158 27.04 0.54 16.65
CA TYR A 158 26.69 1.12 17.95
C TYR A 158 27.77 0.84 19.00
N ASP A 159 28.25 1.89 19.66
CA ASP A 159 29.30 1.81 20.69
C ASP A 159 28.84 2.29 22.08
N GLY A 160 27.55 2.62 22.23
CA GLY A 160 26.98 3.18 23.46
C GLY A 160 26.67 4.69 23.36
N SER A 161 27.24 5.40 22.39
CA SER A 161 27.00 6.84 22.20
C SER A 161 25.76 7.15 21.37
N GLU A 162 25.19 8.35 21.55
CA GLU A 162 24.09 8.86 20.71
C GLU A 162 24.53 8.99 19.24
N GLU A 163 25.77 9.43 19.00
CA GLU A 163 26.31 9.57 17.65
C GLU A 163 26.39 8.22 16.92
N SER A 164 26.86 7.18 17.60
CA SER A 164 26.94 5.83 17.05
C SER A 164 25.55 5.22 16.79
N TRP A 165 24.56 5.56 17.62
CA TRP A 165 23.16 5.18 17.41
C TRP A 165 22.61 5.81 16.13
N ILE A 166 22.85 7.11 15.93
CA ILE A 166 22.43 7.83 14.72
C ILE A 166 23.12 7.24 13.50
N GLU A 167 24.40 6.87 13.61
CA GLU A 167 25.11 6.18 12.53
C GLU A 167 24.44 4.83 12.21
N ALA A 168 24.31 3.95 13.20
CA ALA A 168 23.68 2.63 13.04
C ALA A 168 22.30 2.74 12.37
N PHE A 169 21.44 3.62 12.89
CA PHE A 169 20.10 3.85 12.34
C PHE A 169 20.14 4.25 10.85
N ASN A 170 21.07 5.12 10.45
CA ASN A 170 21.17 5.56 9.07
C ASN A 170 21.80 4.51 8.12
N LYS A 171 22.45 3.45 8.63
CA LYS A 171 23.00 2.37 7.79
C LYS A 171 21.96 1.34 7.35
N ILE A 172 20.83 1.22 8.06
CA ILE A 172 19.82 0.16 7.87
C ILE A 172 19.40 0.02 6.41
N SER A 173 18.90 1.08 5.76
CA SER A 173 18.46 1.00 4.36
C SER A 173 19.59 0.65 3.39
N GLY A 174 20.82 1.10 3.69
CA GLY A 174 21.99 0.75 2.92
C GLY A 174 22.32 -0.75 3.02
N ILE A 175 22.21 -1.32 4.22
CA ILE A 175 22.38 -2.76 4.46
C ILE A 175 21.31 -3.56 3.71
N CYS A 176 20.04 -3.16 3.81
CA CYS A 176 18.95 -3.82 3.07
C CYS A 176 19.22 -3.82 1.56
N TYR A 177 19.62 -2.67 1.00
CA TYR A 177 19.92 -2.55 -0.43
C TYR A 177 21.09 -3.44 -0.85
N VAL A 178 22.19 -3.44 -0.07
CA VAL A 178 23.36 -4.26 -0.37
C VAL A 178 23.01 -5.74 -0.33
N ARG A 179 22.27 -6.19 0.69
CA ARG A 179 21.83 -7.60 0.82
C ARG A 179 20.94 -8.03 -0.33
N ARG A 180 19.91 -7.22 -0.66
CA ARG A 180 19.03 -7.49 -1.81
C ARG A 180 19.83 -7.55 -3.10
N ASN A 181 20.73 -6.59 -3.34
CA ASN A 181 21.57 -6.59 -4.53
C ASN A 181 22.56 -7.77 -4.57
N GLN A 182 23.06 -8.25 -3.43
CA GLN A 182 23.88 -9.47 -3.38
C GLN A 182 23.06 -10.73 -3.70
N ARG A 183 21.82 -10.80 -3.23
CA ARG A 183 20.90 -11.90 -3.56
C ARG A 183 20.53 -11.91 -5.04
N ASP A 184 20.15 -10.75 -5.56
CA ASP A 184 19.63 -10.63 -6.93
C ASP A 184 20.76 -10.57 -7.97
N ASN A 185 21.96 -10.12 -7.57
CA ASN A 185 23.16 -10.08 -8.41
C ASN A 185 24.38 -10.66 -7.66
N PRO A 186 24.48 -11.99 -7.47
CA PRO A 186 25.56 -12.63 -6.70
C PRO A 186 26.96 -12.26 -7.20
N GLN A 187 27.13 -12.11 -8.51
CA GLN A 187 28.41 -11.74 -9.10
C GLN A 187 28.86 -10.31 -8.77
N MET A 188 27.95 -9.45 -8.32
CA MET A 188 28.30 -8.08 -7.90
C MET A 188 29.21 -8.08 -6.66
N TYR A 189 29.19 -9.14 -5.85
CA TYR A 189 30.17 -9.35 -4.80
C TYR A 189 31.59 -9.42 -5.38
N TYR A 190 31.81 -10.26 -6.40
CA TYR A 190 33.10 -10.39 -7.08
C TYR A 190 33.53 -9.05 -7.70
N VAL A 191 32.60 -8.31 -8.33
CA VAL A 191 32.88 -6.99 -8.91
C VAL A 191 33.36 -6.00 -7.85
N ASN A 192 32.65 -5.91 -6.72
CA ASN A 192 32.99 -4.97 -5.65
C ASN A 192 34.31 -5.36 -4.96
N TYR A 193 34.55 -6.65 -4.75
CA TYR A 193 35.80 -7.15 -4.18
C TYR A 193 36.99 -6.83 -5.09
N THR A 194 36.89 -7.15 -6.38
CA THR A 194 37.95 -6.89 -7.37
C THR A 194 38.24 -5.41 -7.48
N TYR A 195 37.19 -4.57 -7.56
CA TYR A 195 37.32 -3.12 -7.58
C TYR A 195 38.05 -2.59 -6.34
N LYS A 196 37.59 -2.95 -5.13
CA LYS A 196 38.21 -2.49 -3.87
C LYS A 196 39.67 -2.96 -3.76
N SER A 197 39.96 -4.20 -4.14
CA SER A 197 41.31 -4.76 -4.06
C SER A 197 42.30 -4.02 -4.97
N LEU A 198 41.88 -3.69 -6.19
CA LEU A 198 42.71 -2.93 -7.14
C LEU A 198 42.82 -1.45 -6.74
N ALA A 199 41.73 -0.84 -6.24
CA ALA A 199 41.73 0.54 -5.76
C ALA A 199 42.64 0.72 -4.53
N ASN A 200 42.65 -0.25 -3.59
CA ASN A 200 43.53 -0.24 -2.42
C ASN A 200 45.02 -0.35 -2.79
N LYS A 201 45.34 -0.89 -3.98
CA LYS A 201 46.70 -0.86 -4.56
C LYS A 201 47.06 0.48 -5.22
N GLY A 202 46.15 1.47 -5.19
CA GLY A 202 46.33 2.78 -5.81
C GLY A 202 46.13 2.79 -7.33
N PHE A 203 45.50 1.76 -7.91
CA PHE A 203 45.30 1.70 -9.35
C PHE A 203 44.16 2.62 -9.80
N TYR A 204 44.25 3.15 -11.03
CA TYR A 204 43.10 3.73 -11.70
C TYR A 204 42.22 2.60 -12.24
N VAL A 205 41.05 2.39 -11.63
CA VAL A 205 40.23 1.20 -11.87
C VAL A 205 38.92 1.59 -12.56
N ASP A 206 38.65 0.96 -13.71
CA ASP A 206 37.34 1.05 -14.37
C ASP A 206 36.41 -0.08 -13.88
N LYS A 207 35.42 0.29 -13.07
CA LYS A 207 34.47 -0.66 -12.46
C LYS A 207 33.53 -1.29 -13.49
N VAL A 208 33.23 -0.61 -14.60
CA VAL A 208 32.37 -1.15 -15.67
C VAL A 208 33.10 -2.29 -16.37
N LYS A 209 34.38 -2.11 -16.64
CA LYS A 209 35.25 -3.14 -17.23
C LYS A 209 35.38 -4.39 -16.35
N ILE A 210 35.57 -4.21 -15.04
CA ILE A 210 35.54 -5.34 -14.08
C ILE A 210 34.21 -6.08 -14.14
N LYS A 211 33.09 -5.35 -14.18
CA LYS A 211 31.76 -5.95 -14.25
C LYS A 211 31.59 -6.80 -15.49
N ILE A 212 31.96 -6.30 -16.66
CA ILE A 212 31.87 -7.03 -17.93
C ILE A 212 32.71 -8.31 -17.86
N TYR A 213 33.98 -8.19 -17.43
CA TYR A 213 34.87 -9.35 -17.31
C TYR A 213 34.29 -10.43 -16.41
N ILE A 214 33.79 -10.06 -15.22
CA ILE A 214 33.24 -11.01 -14.24
C ILE A 214 31.96 -11.66 -14.78
N GLN A 215 31.07 -10.89 -15.40
CA GLN A 215 29.83 -11.42 -15.98
C GLN A 215 30.08 -12.47 -17.07
N GLU A 216 31.16 -12.32 -17.82
CA GLU A 216 31.47 -13.21 -18.93
C GLU A 216 32.38 -14.39 -18.54
N ASN A 217 33.22 -14.24 -17.51
CA ASN A 217 34.33 -15.18 -17.26
C ASN A 217 34.47 -15.66 -15.81
N VAL A 218 33.68 -15.14 -14.86
CA VAL A 218 33.73 -15.56 -13.45
C VAL A 218 32.36 -16.11 -13.06
N LEU A 219 32.17 -17.40 -13.33
CA LEU A 219 30.89 -18.08 -13.19
C LEU A 219 30.77 -18.83 -11.86
N ASN A 220 31.91 -19.22 -11.28
CA ASN A 220 31.98 -20.01 -10.05
C ASN A 220 33.07 -19.48 -9.09
N SER A 221 33.20 -20.12 -7.93
CA SER A 221 34.17 -19.73 -6.89
C SER A 221 35.63 -20.02 -7.27
N GLU A 222 35.89 -21.03 -8.10
CA GLU A 222 37.25 -21.38 -8.56
C GLU A 222 37.79 -20.33 -9.56
N ASP A 223 36.93 -19.86 -10.47
CA ASP A 223 37.23 -18.75 -11.37
C ASP A 223 37.59 -17.48 -10.57
N PHE A 224 36.88 -17.26 -9.45
CA PHE A 224 37.11 -16.10 -8.60
C PHE A 224 38.42 -16.19 -7.80
N GLU A 225 38.83 -17.37 -7.33
CA GLU A 225 40.16 -17.57 -6.73
C GLU A 225 41.27 -17.30 -7.74
N THR A 226 41.10 -17.74 -8.98
CA THR A 226 42.05 -17.43 -10.05
C THR A 226 42.15 -15.92 -10.29
N LEU A 227 41.01 -15.21 -10.31
CA LEU A 227 40.98 -13.75 -10.39
C LEU A 227 41.71 -13.09 -9.22
N LYS A 228 41.58 -13.60 -7.98
CA LYS A 228 42.33 -13.09 -6.82
C LYS A 228 43.84 -13.21 -7.00
N GLU A 229 44.33 -14.32 -7.55
CA GLU A 229 45.75 -14.48 -7.84
C GLU A 229 46.23 -13.50 -8.92
N ILE A 230 45.43 -13.26 -9.96
CA ILE A 230 45.74 -12.24 -10.97
C ILE A 230 45.82 -10.85 -10.32
N ILE A 231 44.84 -10.48 -9.48
CA ILE A 231 44.85 -9.21 -8.74
C ILE A 231 46.14 -9.07 -7.93
N LYS A 232 46.55 -10.10 -7.17
CA LYS A 232 47.76 -10.08 -6.35
C LYS A 232 49.02 -9.82 -7.18
N CYS A 233 49.16 -10.52 -8.30
CA CYS A 233 50.33 -10.44 -9.17
C CYS A 233 50.34 -9.21 -10.10
N SER A 234 49.26 -8.42 -10.11
CA SER A 234 49.15 -7.23 -10.96
C SER A 234 49.88 -6.01 -10.37
N ARG A 235 50.62 -5.29 -11.22
CA ARG A 235 51.45 -4.12 -10.89
C ARG A 235 50.74 -2.79 -11.15
N ASN A 236 49.82 -2.77 -12.10
CA ASN A 236 48.98 -1.63 -12.45
C ASN A 236 47.71 -2.12 -13.17
N TRP A 237 46.82 -1.19 -13.53
CA TRP A 237 45.57 -1.52 -14.22
C TRP A 237 45.77 -2.16 -15.60
N THR A 238 46.78 -1.72 -16.36
CA THR A 238 47.07 -2.29 -17.69
C THR A 238 47.56 -3.73 -17.58
N ASP A 239 48.53 -3.99 -16.69
CA ASP A 239 49.06 -5.32 -16.41
C ASP A 239 47.98 -6.28 -15.86
N PHE A 240 47.02 -5.76 -15.07
CA PHE A 240 45.86 -6.54 -14.65
C PHE A 240 45.00 -6.98 -15.83
N LYS A 241 44.69 -6.07 -16.78
CA LYS A 241 43.91 -6.41 -17.96
C LYS A 241 44.63 -7.43 -18.85
N GLU A 242 45.92 -7.23 -19.12
CA GLU A 242 46.72 -8.15 -19.92
C GLU A 242 46.71 -9.56 -19.34
N LYS A 243 46.91 -9.71 -18.02
CA LYS A 243 46.86 -11.01 -17.35
C LYS A 243 45.48 -11.66 -17.38
N CYS A 244 44.43 -10.87 -17.25
CA CYS A 244 43.07 -11.40 -17.37
C CYS A 244 42.76 -11.79 -18.83
N GLU A 245 43.27 -11.08 -19.85
CA GLU A 245 43.16 -11.44 -21.28
C GLU A 245 43.95 -12.72 -21.62
N GLU A 246 45.16 -12.88 -21.07
CA GLU A 246 45.96 -14.11 -21.19
C GLU A 246 45.22 -15.30 -20.58
N HIS A 247 44.60 -15.11 -19.42
CA HIS A 247 43.87 -16.16 -18.71
C HIS A 247 42.69 -16.72 -19.54
N ILE A 248 41.97 -15.87 -20.27
CA ILE A 248 40.85 -16.29 -21.14
C ILE A 248 41.30 -16.75 -22.54
N GLY A 249 42.60 -16.93 -22.76
CA GLY A 249 43.17 -17.42 -24.02
C GLY A 249 43.17 -16.37 -25.14
N GLY A 250 43.31 -15.08 -24.81
CA GLY A 250 43.40 -13.99 -25.79
C GLY A 250 42.08 -13.65 -26.50
N LYS A 251 40.94 -14.16 -26.02
CA LYS A 251 39.63 -13.72 -26.53
C LYS A 251 39.39 -12.27 -26.13
N PHE A 252 39.44 -11.37 -27.09
CA PHE A 252 39.16 -9.96 -26.88
C PHE A 252 37.69 -9.76 -26.51
N ILE A 253 37.42 -9.32 -25.28
CA ILE A 253 36.08 -8.81 -24.93
C ILE A 253 35.97 -7.45 -25.63
N ALA A 254 35.16 -7.37 -26.68
CA ALA A 254 35.02 -6.17 -27.52
C ALA A 254 34.59 -4.88 -26.76
N ARG A 255 34.30 -4.98 -25.45
CA ARG A 255 33.87 -3.91 -24.55
C ARG A 255 34.81 -3.67 -23.35
N TRP A 256 35.99 -4.27 -23.32
CA TRP A 256 36.95 -4.20 -22.20
C TRP A 256 38.09 -3.18 -22.38
#